data_AF-A0A652L978-F1
#
_entry.id   AF-A0A652L978-F1
#
_cell.length_a   1.000
_cell.length_b   1.000
_cell.length_c   1.000
_cell.angle_alpha   90.00
_cell.angle_beta   90.00
_cell.angle_gamma   90.00
#
_symmetry.space_group_name_H-M   'P 1'
#
loop_
_entity.id
_entity.type
_entity.pdbx_description
1 polymer ?
#
loop_
_entity_poly.entity_id
_entity_poly.type
_entity_poly.pdbx_seq_one_letter_code
_entity_poly.pdbx_strand_id
1 'polypeptide(L)'
;MLGMASIKTYSRADGGLTYSIIWRSGGSSTGDWQRESFDDEASGKRFRDLVNGHGQSWPPGWGKGKGFVTADEPPLPDAERFRSSLTPTWTC
;
A
#
# COMPACT_ATOMS: atom_id res chain seq x y z
N MET A 1 -18.30 -4.84 -21.53
CA MET A 1 -17.84 -5.61 -20.36
C MET A 1 -17.36 -4.60 -19.33
N LEU A 2 -18.27 -4.14 -18.47
CA LEU A 2 -18.09 -3.00 -17.56
C LEU A 2 -18.05 -3.52 -16.13
N GLY A 3 -17.16 -2.96 -15.29
CA GLY A 3 -17.39 -2.92 -13.84
C GLY A 3 -16.56 -3.79 -12.89
N MET A 4 -15.51 -4.53 -13.31
CA MET A 4 -14.73 -5.35 -12.36
C MET A 4 -13.22 -5.26 -12.55
N ALA A 5 -12.50 -5.24 -11.42
CA ALA A 5 -11.05 -5.37 -11.43
C ALA A 5 -10.64 -6.78 -11.86
N SER A 6 -9.79 -6.86 -12.88
CA SER A 6 -9.31 -8.12 -13.47
C SER A 6 -7.84 -8.36 -13.14
N ILE A 7 -7.46 -9.60 -12.86
CA ILE A 7 -6.07 -9.99 -12.66
C ILE A 7 -5.50 -10.48 -13.99
N LYS A 8 -4.38 -9.90 -14.41
CA LYS A 8 -3.57 -10.36 -15.53
C LYS A 8 -2.22 -10.82 -15.02
N THR A 9 -1.91 -12.09 -15.23
CA THR A 9 -0.59 -12.63 -14.91
C THR A 9 0.33 -12.47 -16.12
N TYR A 10 1.52 -11.94 -15.87
CA TYR A 10 2.59 -11.76 -16.83
C TYR A 10 3.81 -12.53 -16.37
N SER A 11 4.42 -13.31 -17.25
CA SER A 11 5.71 -13.94 -17.03
C SER A 11 6.82 -12.92 -17.35
N ARG A 12 7.74 -12.70 -16.40
CA ARG A 12 8.96 -11.93 -16.63
C ARG A 12 10.02 -12.78 -17.33
N ALA A 13 10.93 -12.12 -18.05
CA ALA A 13 12.08 -12.76 -18.68
C ALA A 13 12.97 -13.51 -17.67
N ASP A 14 13.05 -13.02 -16.43
CA ASP A 14 13.78 -13.63 -15.31
C ASP A 14 13.08 -14.85 -14.68
N GLY A 15 11.93 -15.29 -15.20
CA GLY A 15 11.15 -16.41 -14.67
C GLY A 15 10.21 -16.06 -13.51
N GLY A 16 10.22 -14.81 -13.04
CA GLY A 16 9.26 -14.31 -12.05
C GLY A 16 7.85 -14.14 -12.63
N LEU A 17 6.82 -14.27 -11.79
CA LEU A 17 5.44 -13.98 -12.16
C LEU A 17 5.07 -12.59 -11.65
N THR A 18 4.43 -11.79 -12.51
CA THR A 18 3.91 -10.47 -12.16
C THR A 18 2.40 -10.47 -12.36
N TYR A 19 1.66 -10.27 -11.28
CA TYR A 19 0.22 -10.20 -11.23
C TYR A 19 -0.22 -8.74 -11.31
N SER A 20 -0.69 -8.31 -12.49
CA SER A 20 -1.20 -6.96 -12.71
C SER A 20 -2.71 -6.90 -12.62
N ILE A 21 -3.22 -6.09 -11.70
CA ILE A 21 -4.64 -5.79 -11.55
C ILE A 21 -5.00 -4.61 -12.44
N ILE A 22 -6.04 -4.75 -13.27
CA ILE A 22 -6.49 -3.71 -14.20
C ILE A 22 -7.98 -3.46 -13.98
N TRP A 23 -8.35 -2.19 -13.82
CA TRP A 23 -9.74 -1.77 -13.63
C TRP A 23 -10.00 -0.38 -14.23
N ARG A 24 -11.27 0.02 -14.25
CA ARG A 24 -11.73 1.36 -14.62
C ARG A 24 -12.11 2.15 -13.38
N SER A 25 -11.57 3.35 -13.24
CA SER A 25 -11.85 4.24 -12.10
C SER A 25 -13.35 4.56 -12.03
N GLY A 26 -13.93 4.45 -10.83
CA GLY A 26 -15.34 4.80 -10.58
C GLY A 26 -16.36 3.90 -11.30
N GLY A 27 -15.94 2.71 -11.74
CA GLY A 27 -16.82 1.71 -12.36
C GLY A 27 -17.52 2.10 -13.66
N SER A 28 -17.18 3.28 -14.17
CA SER A 28 -17.85 3.89 -15.31
C SER A 28 -17.13 3.54 -16.60
N SER A 29 -17.89 3.46 -17.71
CA SER A 29 -17.34 3.27 -19.05
C SER A 29 -16.36 4.38 -19.45
N THR A 30 -16.57 5.58 -18.91
CA THR A 30 -15.74 6.78 -19.13
C THR A 30 -14.56 6.87 -18.16
N GLY A 31 -14.47 5.99 -17.15
CA GLY A 31 -13.41 6.06 -16.14
C GLY A 31 -12.02 5.77 -16.71
N ASP A 32 -10.98 6.37 -16.16
CA ASP A 32 -9.61 6.07 -16.58
C ASP A 32 -9.22 4.62 -16.30
N TRP A 33 -8.41 4.04 -17.19
CA TRP A 33 -7.79 2.75 -16.92
C TRP A 33 -6.74 2.89 -15.83
N GLN A 34 -6.93 2.14 -14.76
CA GLN A 34 -5.98 2.04 -13.65
C GLN A 34 -5.35 0.65 -13.64
N ARG A 35 -4.06 0.61 -13.30
CA ARG A 35 -3.31 -0.63 -13.16
C ARG A 35 -2.40 -0.60 -11.94
N GLU A 36 -2.27 -1.75 -11.29
CA GLU A 36 -1.31 -2.00 -10.22
C GLU A 36 -0.65 -3.36 -10.45
N SER A 37 0.65 -3.46 -10.20
CA SER A 37 1.41 -4.69 -10.47
C SER A 37 1.99 -5.25 -9.16
N PHE A 38 1.86 -6.56 -8.97
CA PHE A 38 2.31 -7.28 -7.79
C PHE A 38 3.21 -8.44 -8.20
N ASP A 39 4.21 -8.78 -7.40
CA ASP A 39 5.02 -9.99 -7.60
C ASP A 39 4.40 -11.24 -6.92
N ASP A 40 3.32 -11.05 -6.14
CA ASP A 40 2.64 -12.11 -5.38
C ASP A 40 1.14 -12.22 -5.74
N GLU A 41 0.66 -13.44 -6.00
CA GLU A 41 -0.72 -13.69 -6.43
C GLU A 41 -1.74 -13.38 -5.33
N ALA A 42 -1.44 -13.80 -4.10
CA ALA A 42 -2.36 -13.66 -2.97
C ALA A 42 -2.58 -12.18 -2.64
N SER A 43 -1.51 -11.39 -2.73
CA SER A 43 -1.53 -9.93 -2.59
C SER A 43 -2.38 -9.28 -3.68
N GLY A 44 -2.22 -9.69 -4.94
CA GLY A 44 -3.04 -9.21 -6.06
C GLY A 44 -4.53 -9.53 -5.88
N LYS A 45 -4.89 -10.73 -5.40
CA LYS A 45 -6.28 -11.11 -5.12
C LYS A 45 -6.90 -10.25 -4.02
N ARG A 46 -6.20 -10.06 -2.89
CA ARG A 46 -6.67 -9.20 -1.80
C ARG A 46 -6.90 -7.77 -2.28
N PHE A 47 -5.98 -7.22 -3.07
CA PHE A 47 -6.13 -5.88 -3.63
C PHE A 47 -7.33 -5.77 -4.58
N ARG A 48 -7.53 -6.76 -5.46
CA ARG A 48 -8.71 -6.82 -6.33
C ARG A 48 -10.02 -6.75 -5.52
N ASP A 49 -10.10 -7.53 -4.44
CA ASP A 49 -11.31 -7.56 -3.61
C ASP A 49 -11.54 -6.23 -2.88
N LEU A 50 -10.47 -5.56 -2.44
CA LEU A 50 -10.55 -4.19 -1.89
C LEU A 50 -11.03 -3.17 -2.93
N VAL A 51 -10.47 -3.18 -4.13
CA VAL A 51 -10.89 -2.29 -5.23
C VAL A 51 -12.35 -2.53 -5.59
N ASN A 52 -12.79 -3.79 -5.65
CA ASN A 52 -14.19 -4.12 -5.89
C ASN A 52 -15.10 -3.64 -4.74
N GLY A 53 -14.68 -3.80 -3.48
CA GLY A 53 -15.42 -3.30 -2.31
C GLY A 53 -15.51 -1.77 -2.22
N HIS A 54 -14.50 -1.06 -2.74
CA HIS A 54 -14.44 0.42 -2.77
C HIS A 54 -15.02 1.04 -4.05
N GLY A 55 -15.87 0.31 -4.78
CA GLY A 55 -16.51 0.86 -5.98
C GLY A 55 -15.51 1.16 -7.11
N GLN A 56 -14.51 0.30 -7.27
CA GLN A 56 -13.48 0.38 -8.31
C GLN A 56 -12.62 1.65 -8.20
N SER A 57 -12.37 2.07 -6.96
CA SER A 57 -11.49 3.20 -6.61
C SER A 57 -10.29 2.71 -5.81
N TRP A 58 -9.24 3.53 -5.77
CA TRP A 58 -8.07 3.25 -4.96
C TRP A 58 -8.44 3.18 -3.47
N PRO A 59 -7.96 2.15 -2.72
CA PRO A 59 -8.16 2.12 -1.29
C PRO A 59 -7.47 3.33 -0.63
N PRO A 60 -8.10 3.96 0.39
CA PRO A 60 -7.47 5.05 1.12
C PRO A 60 -6.18 4.55 1.83
N GLY A 61 -5.09 5.32 1.72
CA GLY A 61 -3.78 4.94 2.29
C GLY A 61 -2.95 3.98 1.42
N TRP A 62 -3.43 3.63 0.22
CA TRP A 62 -2.68 2.80 -0.70
C TRP A 62 -1.71 3.62 -1.57
N GLY A 63 -0.42 3.35 -1.44
CA GLY A 63 0.62 3.92 -2.29
C GLY A 63 0.86 3.04 -3.51
N LYS A 64 0.72 3.62 -4.71
CA LYS A 64 0.98 2.92 -5.98
C LYS A 64 2.38 2.29 -6.00
N GLY A 65 2.47 0.99 -6.26
CA GLY A 65 3.72 0.23 -6.25
C GLY A 65 4.42 0.11 -4.88
N LYS A 66 3.80 0.59 -3.79
CA LYS A 66 4.31 0.51 -2.41
C LYS A 66 3.41 -0.31 -1.48
N GLY A 67 2.13 -0.49 -1.81
CA GLY A 67 1.16 -1.17 -0.95
C GLY A 67 0.51 -0.23 0.06
N PHE A 68 0.01 -0.76 1.17
CA PHE A 68 -0.38 0.07 2.31
C PHE A 68 0.87 0.72 2.91
N VAL A 69 1.03 2.02 2.65
CA VAL A 69 2.07 2.79 3.32
C VAL A 69 1.52 3.06 4.71
N THR A 70 2.02 2.33 5.72
CA THR A 70 1.86 2.76 7.11
C THR A 70 2.42 4.17 7.16
N ALA A 71 1.57 5.16 7.42
CA ALA A 71 2.04 6.51 7.66
C ALA A 71 3.09 6.40 8.77
N ASP A 72 4.33 6.70 8.41
CA ASP A 72 5.49 6.72 9.29
C ASP A 72 5.05 7.36 10.61
N GLU A 73 4.99 6.56 11.68
CA GLU A 73 4.73 7.07 13.02
C GLU A 73 5.76 8.18 13.23
N PRO A 74 5.35 9.45 13.44
CA PRO A 74 6.33 10.51 13.58
C PRO A 74 7.27 10.09 14.71
N PRO A 75 8.60 10.07 14.49
CA PRO A 75 9.53 9.62 15.50
C PRO A 75 9.28 10.48 16.73
N LEU A 76 8.81 9.85 17.80
CA LEU A 76 8.71 10.50 19.10
C LEU A 76 10.07 11.15 19.36
N PRO A 77 10.16 12.47 19.56
CA PRO A 77 11.45 13.12 19.69
C PRO A 77 12.20 12.53 20.88
N ASP A 78 13.41 12.02 20.64
CA ASP A 78 14.34 11.42 21.62
C ASP A 78 14.68 12.33 22.84
N ALA A 79 14.16 13.55 22.88
CA ALA A 79 14.50 14.59 23.84
C ALA A 79 14.04 14.34 25.29
N GLU A 80 13.24 13.30 25.56
CA GLU A 80 12.70 13.04 26.91
C GLU A 80 13.37 11.85 27.62
N ARG A 81 14.24 11.08 26.95
CA ARG A 81 14.83 9.87 27.55
C ARG A 81 16.07 10.11 28.42
N PHE A 82 16.68 11.29 28.39
CA PHE A 82 17.99 11.55 29.03
C PHE A 82 18.03 12.70 30.04
N ARG A 83 16.90 13.22 30.51
CA ARG A 83 16.90 14.34 31.48
C ARG A 83 16.60 13.96 32.93
N SER A 84 16.46 12.67 33.23
CA SER A 84 16.11 12.19 34.57
C SER A 84 17.25 11.52 35.36
N SER A 85 18.49 11.55 34.86
CA SER A 85 19.59 10.79 35.50
C SER A 85 20.84 11.59 35.88
N LEU A 86 20.85 12.92 35.78
CA LEU A 86 22.02 13.73 36.16
C LEU A 86 21.70 14.80 37.20
N THR A 87 21.54 14.38 38.46
CA THR A 87 22.04 15.16 39.60
C THR A 87 22.66 14.22 40.65
N PRO A 88 23.96 13.90 40.56
CA PRO A 88 24.69 13.52 41.76
C PRO A 88 24.96 14.80 42.56
N THR A 89 24.06 15.16 43.48
CA THR A 89 24.39 16.06 44.60
C THR A 89 25.44 15.39 45.46
N TRP A 90 26.72 15.69 45.22
CA TRP A 90 27.76 15.50 46.22
C TRP A 90 27.99 16.84 46.91
N THR A 91 27.54 16.91 48.15
CA THR A 91 27.98 17.90 49.15
C THR A 91 28.12 17.13 50.46
N CYS A 92 29.18 17.50 51.20
CA CYS A 92 29.71 16.93 52.44
C CYS A 92 30.87 15.94 52.23
#